data_AF-A0A350D669-F1
#
_entry.id   AF-A0A350D669-F1
#
_cell.length_a   1.000
_cell.length_b   1.000
_cell.length_c   1.000
_cell.angle_alpha   90.00
_cell.angle_beta   90.00
_cell.angle_gamma   90.00
#
_symmetry.space_group_name_H-M   'P 1'
#
loop_
_entity.id
_entity.type
_entity.pdbx_description
1 polymer ?
#
loop_
_entity_poly.entity_id
_entity_poly.type
_entity_poly.pdbx_seq_one_letter_code
_entity_poly.pdbx_strand_id
1 'polypeptide(L)'
;MDKENLKITAITPEDMAVVEQELIRTNRPWPAAELTGKLAFAKTASERHQAVKIYDPNARYEIGDFIYKEYDENLQVGSKATEHFQGGVVLKVVNKTRLPNFPYEMLEVDYDGGGSFRRYLDYMKKTKTEVLLPSNPDGQGKEPEILGEERDPRQTELPMTEKDIKALERNLRKALSSSPAFFGWNDFWQLSSKRIEIPEEKIKEISDELLVAQFS
;
A
#
# COMPACT_ATOMS: atom_id res chain seq x y z
N MET A 1 -5.21 14.33 -8.62
CA MET A 1 -5.25 13.46 -7.42
C MET A 1 -6.15 12.32 -7.82
N ASP A 2 -5.56 11.17 -8.09
CA ASP A 2 -6.26 10.10 -8.81
C ASP A 2 -7.34 9.47 -7.93
N LYS A 3 -8.50 9.18 -8.55
CA LYS A 3 -9.68 8.63 -7.85
C LYS A 3 -9.40 7.27 -7.22
N GLU A 4 -8.41 6.54 -7.70
CA GLU A 4 -7.99 5.24 -7.15
C GLU A 4 -7.15 5.37 -5.87
N ASN A 5 -6.22 6.33 -5.78
CA ASN A 5 -5.47 6.60 -4.54
C ASN A 5 -6.40 7.08 -3.40
N LEU A 6 -7.50 7.75 -3.74
CA LEU A 6 -8.55 8.10 -2.77
C LEU A 6 -9.25 6.85 -2.20
N LYS A 7 -9.33 5.77 -2.97
CA LYS A 7 -10.01 4.54 -2.60
C LYS A 7 -9.16 3.70 -1.64
N ILE A 8 -7.86 3.61 -1.89
CA ILE A 8 -6.95 2.78 -1.08
C ILE A 8 -6.63 3.41 0.29
N THR A 9 -6.63 4.74 0.39
CA THR A 9 -6.37 5.46 1.65
C THR A 9 -7.64 5.74 2.47
N ALA A 10 -8.83 5.48 1.93
CA ALA A 10 -10.08 5.60 2.66
C ALA A 10 -10.24 4.48 3.69
N ILE A 11 -10.91 4.78 4.81
CA ILE A 11 -11.23 3.82 5.86
C ILE A 11 -12.69 3.40 5.71
N THR A 12 -12.90 2.11 5.47
CA THR A 12 -14.19 1.45 5.38
C THR A 12 -14.54 0.73 6.69
N PRO A 13 -15.78 0.27 6.88
CA PRO A 13 -16.13 -0.55 8.03
C PRO A 13 -15.31 -1.84 8.14
N GLU A 14 -14.98 -2.47 7.01
CA GLU A 14 -14.16 -3.69 6.96
C GLU A 14 -12.73 -3.41 7.45
N ASP A 15 -12.16 -2.26 7.10
CA ASP A 15 -10.85 -1.85 7.60
C ASP A 15 -10.85 -1.69 9.12
N MET A 16 -11.91 -1.12 9.68
CA MET A 16 -12.07 -0.97 11.13
C MET A 16 -12.20 -2.32 11.82
N ALA A 17 -12.87 -3.30 11.18
CA ALA A 17 -12.95 -4.67 11.70
C ALA A 17 -11.57 -5.35 11.71
N VAL A 18 -10.72 -5.12 10.70
CA VAL A 18 -9.34 -5.63 10.70
C VAL A 18 -8.54 -5.04 11.87
N VAL A 19 -8.63 -3.73 12.09
CA VAL A 19 -7.94 -3.04 13.20
C VAL A 19 -8.46 -3.55 14.56
N GLU A 20 -9.77 -3.77 14.68
CA GLU A 20 -10.37 -4.38 15.87
C GLU A 20 -9.81 -5.77 16.13
N GLN A 21 -9.74 -6.65 15.12
CA GLN A 21 -9.18 -8.00 15.27
C GLN A 21 -7.71 -7.99 15.71
N GLU A 22 -6.90 -7.09 15.16
CA GLU A 22 -5.50 -6.92 15.59
C GLU A 22 -5.41 -6.52 17.06
N LEU A 23 -6.27 -5.62 17.53
CA LEU A 23 -6.33 -5.18 18.92
C LEU A 23 -6.97 -6.21 19.86
N ILE A 24 -7.85 -7.10 19.37
CA ILE A 24 -8.38 -8.24 20.15
C ILE A 24 -7.23 -9.19 20.54
N ARG A 25 -6.31 -9.46 19.62
CA ARG A 25 -5.20 -10.44 19.79
C ARG A 25 -4.18 -10.05 20.86
N THR A 26 -4.19 -8.81 21.31
CA THR A 26 -3.19 -8.23 22.21
C THR A 26 -3.83 -7.37 23.29
N ASN A 27 -3.35 -7.45 24.52
CA ASN A 27 -3.78 -6.52 25.57
C ASN A 27 -3.00 -5.20 25.54
N ARG A 28 -1.86 -5.17 24.85
CA ARG A 28 -1.08 -3.95 24.65
C ARG A 28 -1.77 -3.04 23.62
N PRO A 29 -1.88 -1.73 23.88
CA PRO A 29 -2.27 -0.74 22.87
C PRO A 29 -1.21 -0.63 21.77
N TRP A 30 -1.61 -0.16 20.59
CA TRP A 30 -0.71 -0.01 19.45
C TRP A 30 -0.61 1.45 19.00
N PRO A 31 0.58 1.91 18.56
CA PRO A 31 0.72 3.19 17.88
C PRO A 31 -0.11 3.23 16.59
N ALA A 32 -0.65 4.40 16.24
CA ALA A 32 -1.39 4.57 14.99
C ALA A 32 -0.57 4.19 13.75
N ALA A 33 0.74 4.48 13.76
CA ALA A 33 1.65 4.13 12.67
C ALA A 33 1.76 2.61 12.45
N GLU A 34 1.84 1.81 13.52
CA GLU A 34 1.94 0.36 13.42
C GLU A 34 0.61 -0.28 12.96
N LEU A 35 -0.52 0.22 13.47
CA LEU A 35 -1.85 -0.17 12.98
C LEU A 35 -2.03 0.19 11.50
N THR A 36 -1.52 1.35 11.08
CA THR A 36 -1.54 1.77 9.66
C THR A 36 -0.73 0.82 8.80
N GLY A 37 0.46 0.42 9.24
CA GLY A 37 1.28 -0.57 8.53
C GLY A 37 0.51 -1.86 8.31
N LYS A 38 -0.03 -2.45 9.39
CA LYS A 38 -0.86 -3.66 9.33
C LYS A 38 -2.06 -3.51 8.39
N LEU A 39 -2.76 -2.38 8.48
CA LEU A 39 -3.91 -2.10 7.62
C LEU A 39 -3.51 -1.94 6.15
N ALA A 40 -2.37 -1.31 5.85
CA ALA A 40 -1.87 -1.17 4.49
C ALA A 40 -1.58 -2.55 3.85
N PHE A 41 -1.03 -3.49 4.62
CA PHE A 41 -0.86 -4.88 4.19
C PHE A 41 -2.21 -5.58 3.95
N ALA A 42 -3.18 -5.43 4.86
CA ALA A 42 -4.49 -6.05 4.72
C ALA A 42 -5.25 -5.52 3.48
N LYS A 43 -5.22 -4.20 3.24
CA LYS A 43 -5.87 -3.56 2.09
C LYS A 43 -5.33 -4.01 0.73
N THR A 44 -4.07 -4.41 0.69
CA THR A 44 -3.38 -4.88 -0.53
C THR A 44 -3.33 -6.40 -0.63
N ALA A 45 -3.87 -7.13 0.36
CA ALA A 45 -3.78 -8.59 0.43
C ALA A 45 -4.56 -9.30 -0.68
N SER A 46 -5.70 -8.76 -1.12
CA SER A 46 -6.48 -9.34 -2.22
C SER A 46 -5.75 -9.29 -3.55
N GLU A 47 -4.93 -8.26 -3.78
CA GLU A 47 -4.10 -8.13 -4.98
C GLU A 47 -2.91 -9.10 -4.93
N ARG A 48 -2.34 -9.36 -3.74
CA ARG A 48 -1.23 -10.32 -3.55
C ARG A 48 -1.56 -11.78 -3.85
N HIS A 49 -2.82 -12.20 -3.69
CA HIS A 49 -3.22 -13.58 -4.02
C HIS A 49 -3.55 -13.78 -5.52
N GLN A 50 -3.54 -12.70 -6.31
CA GLN A 50 -3.75 -12.84 -7.74
C GLN A 50 -2.48 -13.34 -8.42
N ALA A 51 -2.66 -14.28 -9.34
CA ALA A 51 -1.58 -14.85 -10.13
C ALA A 51 -0.86 -13.75 -10.90
N VAL A 52 0.47 -13.76 -10.83
CA VAL A 52 1.32 -12.83 -11.57
C VAL A 52 1.87 -13.55 -12.78
N LYS A 53 1.75 -12.93 -13.94
CA LYS A 53 2.24 -13.45 -15.21
C LYS A 53 3.63 -12.89 -15.48
N ILE A 54 4.60 -13.73 -15.81
CA ILE A 54 5.93 -13.27 -16.24
C ILE A 54 5.78 -12.56 -17.59
N TYR A 55 6.42 -11.41 -17.73
CA TYR A 55 6.38 -10.64 -18.97
C TYR A 55 7.13 -11.36 -20.10
N ASP A 56 6.41 -11.74 -21.15
CA ASP A 56 6.92 -12.15 -22.46
C ASP A 56 6.27 -11.24 -23.50
N PRO A 57 7.06 -10.48 -24.29
CA PRO A 57 6.52 -9.65 -25.36
C PRO A 57 5.62 -10.41 -26.34
N ASN A 58 5.82 -11.71 -26.53
CA ASN A 58 5.05 -12.55 -27.46
C ASN A 58 3.76 -13.12 -26.87
N ALA A 59 3.52 -12.90 -25.57
CA ALA A 59 2.33 -13.37 -24.89
C ALA A 59 1.19 -12.36 -24.96
N ARG A 60 -0.03 -12.82 -24.62
CA ARG A 60 -1.22 -11.97 -24.51
C ARG A 60 -1.55 -11.72 -23.05
N TYR A 61 -2.03 -10.50 -22.79
CA TYR A 61 -2.43 -10.05 -21.48
C TYR A 61 -3.78 -9.32 -21.58
N GLU A 62 -4.57 -9.39 -20.52
CA GLU A 62 -5.86 -8.74 -20.40
C GLU A 62 -5.83 -7.62 -19.36
N ILE A 63 -6.76 -6.67 -19.50
CA ILE A 63 -6.94 -5.60 -18.52
C ILE A 63 -7.26 -6.23 -17.15
N GLY A 64 -6.51 -5.81 -16.13
CA GLY A 64 -6.58 -6.38 -14.78
C GLY A 64 -5.51 -7.43 -14.49
N ASP A 65 -4.78 -7.92 -15.49
CA ASP A 65 -3.66 -8.84 -15.26
C ASP A 65 -2.52 -8.18 -14.48
N PHE A 66 -1.86 -8.96 -13.62
CA PHE A 66 -0.60 -8.61 -13.01
C PHE A 66 0.57 -9.18 -13.79
N ILE A 67 1.55 -8.35 -14.13
CA ILE A 67 2.71 -8.69 -14.95
C ILE A 67 3.99 -8.45 -14.15
N TYR A 68 4.81 -9.48 -14.02
CA TYR A 68 6.15 -9.37 -13.46
C TYR A 68 7.16 -9.04 -14.55
N LYS A 69 7.95 -7.98 -14.34
CA LYS A 69 9.07 -7.64 -15.22
C LYS A 69 10.26 -7.17 -14.39
N GLU A 70 11.45 -7.64 -14.78
CA GLU A 70 12.72 -7.14 -14.24
C GLU A 70 13.16 -5.86 -14.96
N TYR A 71 13.73 -4.96 -14.19
CA TYR A 71 14.29 -3.70 -14.62
C TYR A 71 15.70 -3.58 -14.07
N ASP A 72 16.60 -3.06 -14.91
CA ASP A 72 17.96 -2.71 -14.57
C ASP A 72 18.32 -1.47 -15.42
N GLU A 73 17.78 -0.33 -15.03
CA GLU A 73 17.88 0.90 -15.81
C GLU A 73 17.78 2.17 -14.96
N ASN A 74 18.08 3.31 -15.57
CA ASN A 74 18.01 4.62 -14.93
C ASN A 74 16.61 5.22 -15.13
N LEU A 75 15.82 5.26 -14.06
CA LEU A 75 14.44 5.76 -14.09
C LEU A 75 14.39 7.26 -13.81
N GLN A 76 13.67 8.00 -14.64
CA GLN A 76 13.44 9.42 -14.43
C GLN A 76 12.32 9.64 -13.40
N VAL A 77 12.71 9.97 -12.17
CA VAL A 77 11.78 10.20 -11.05
C VAL A 77 11.42 11.69 -10.88
N GLY A 78 11.98 12.58 -11.71
CA GLY A 78 11.69 14.00 -11.70
C GLY A 78 12.29 14.76 -12.88
N SER A 79 12.00 16.06 -12.99
CA SER A 79 12.47 16.89 -14.11
C SER A 79 13.99 16.97 -14.28
N LYS A 80 14.75 16.73 -13.21
CA LYS A 80 16.23 16.69 -13.20
C LYS A 80 16.79 15.55 -12.35
N ALA A 81 15.93 14.60 -11.97
CA ALA A 81 16.27 13.54 -11.03
C ALA A 81 16.11 12.19 -11.73
N THR A 82 17.19 11.43 -11.72
CA THR A 82 17.26 10.08 -12.27
C THR A 82 17.83 9.19 -11.19
N GLU A 83 17.21 8.03 -10.99
CA GLU A 83 17.64 7.04 -10.02
C GLU A 83 17.84 5.70 -10.72
N HIS A 84 18.95 5.04 -10.44
CA HIS A 84 19.15 3.68 -10.93
C HIS A 84 18.22 2.73 -10.16
N PHE A 85 17.46 1.92 -10.90
CA PHE A 85 16.58 0.91 -10.36
C PHE A 85 16.99 -0.46 -10.89
N GLN A 86 17.21 -1.38 -9.96
CA GLN A 86 17.48 -2.78 -10.25
C GLN A 86 16.55 -3.64 -9.40
N GLY A 87 15.71 -4.44 -10.06
CA GLY A 87 14.76 -5.31 -9.37
C GLY A 87 13.57 -5.72 -10.25
N GLY A 88 12.82 -6.70 -9.75
CA GLY A 88 11.54 -7.11 -10.34
C GLY A 88 10.39 -6.29 -9.79
N VAL A 89 9.47 -5.88 -10.65
CA VAL A 89 8.23 -5.19 -10.27
C VAL A 89 7.02 -5.93 -10.78
N VAL A 90 5.92 -5.87 -10.02
CA VAL A 90 4.61 -6.36 -10.48
C VAL A 90 3.75 -5.19 -10.93
N LEU A 91 3.48 -5.14 -12.22
CA LEU A 91 2.70 -4.12 -12.90
C LEU A 91 1.26 -4.59 -13.12
N LYS A 92 0.30 -3.68 -13.11
CA LYS A 92 -1.10 -3.97 -13.40
C LYS A 92 -1.47 -3.45 -14.78
N VAL A 93 -2.04 -4.28 -15.64
CA VAL A 93 -2.54 -3.84 -16.94
C VAL A 93 -3.82 -3.03 -16.71
N VAL A 94 -3.78 -1.73 -17.02
CA VAL A 94 -4.92 -0.83 -16.81
C VAL A 94 -5.68 -0.53 -18.10
N ASN A 95 -5.00 -0.64 -19.25
CA ASN A 95 -5.60 -0.38 -20.55
C ASN A 95 -4.84 -1.09 -21.67
N LYS A 96 -5.48 -1.23 -22.83
CA LYS A 96 -4.92 -1.83 -24.04
C LYS A 96 -5.16 -0.85 -25.20
N THR A 97 -4.10 -0.36 -25.81
CA THR A 97 -4.18 0.63 -26.89
C THR A 97 -3.42 0.16 -28.13
N ARG A 98 -3.84 0.64 -29.30
CA ARG A 98 -3.11 0.45 -30.56
C ARG A 98 -2.64 1.81 -31.05
N LEU A 99 -1.32 1.98 -31.09
CA LEU A 99 -0.72 3.22 -31.55
C LEU A 99 -0.57 3.22 -33.08
N PRO A 100 -0.77 4.35 -33.78
CA PRO A 100 -0.72 4.40 -35.25
C PRO A 100 0.58 3.87 -35.88
N ASN A 101 1.70 4.00 -35.18
CA ASN A 101 3.03 3.60 -35.66
C ASN A 101 3.41 2.16 -35.29
N PHE A 102 2.56 1.46 -34.53
CA PHE A 102 2.83 0.11 -34.05
C PHE A 102 1.69 -0.82 -34.48
N PRO A 103 1.96 -1.87 -35.28
CA PRO A 103 0.90 -2.75 -35.80
C PRO A 103 0.32 -3.70 -34.73
N TYR A 104 0.78 -3.59 -33.49
CA TYR A 104 0.47 -4.47 -32.38
C TYR A 104 -0.07 -3.69 -31.18
N GLU A 105 -0.56 -4.45 -30.21
CA GLU A 105 -1.17 -3.92 -29.00
C GLU A 105 -0.12 -3.47 -28.00
N MET A 106 -0.37 -2.34 -27.37
CA MET A 106 0.43 -1.79 -26.29
C MET A 106 -0.40 -1.85 -25.01
N LEU A 107 0.18 -2.42 -23.96
CA LEU A 107 -0.40 -2.49 -22.63
C LEU A 107 -0.01 -1.24 -21.87
N GLU A 108 -0.98 -0.44 -21.49
CA GLU A 108 -0.77 0.59 -20.48
C GLU A 108 -0.73 -0.10 -19.11
N VAL A 109 0.32 0.20 -18.34
CA VAL A 109 0.57 -0.42 -17.05
C VAL A 109 0.64 0.61 -15.94
N ASP A 110 0.17 0.19 -14.76
CA ASP A 110 0.32 0.92 -13.51
C ASP A 110 1.09 0.09 -12.48
N TYR A 111 1.51 0.73 -11.39
CA TYR A 111 2.26 0.11 -10.31
C TYR A 111 1.76 0.64 -8.97
N ASP A 112 1.21 -0.25 -8.16
CA ASP A 112 0.62 0.07 -6.87
C ASP A 112 1.63 0.02 -5.70
N GLY A 113 2.83 -0.53 -5.94
CA GLY A 113 3.88 -0.61 -4.93
C GLY A 113 4.50 0.75 -4.58
N GLY A 114 5.33 0.76 -3.53
CA GLY A 114 6.10 1.93 -3.11
C GLY A 114 7.45 2.09 -3.82
N GLY A 115 8.25 3.07 -3.36
CA GLY A 115 9.66 3.20 -3.74
C GLY A 115 9.97 4.06 -4.97
N SER A 116 11.17 3.89 -5.52
CA SER A 116 11.69 4.66 -6.67
C SER A 116 10.91 4.39 -7.96
N PHE A 117 10.51 3.14 -8.21
CA PHE A 117 9.70 2.80 -9.37
C PHE A 117 8.33 3.51 -9.37
N ARG A 118 7.71 3.65 -8.20
CA ARG A 118 6.47 4.42 -8.09
C ARG A 118 6.65 5.90 -8.35
N ARG A 119 7.75 6.50 -7.88
CA ARG A 119 8.08 7.89 -8.19
C ARG A 119 8.28 8.12 -9.68
N TYR A 120 8.84 7.13 -10.39
CA TYR A 120 8.95 7.14 -11.85
C TYR A 120 7.56 7.16 -12.52
N LEU A 121 6.65 6.25 -12.15
CA LEU A 121 5.29 6.27 -12.72
C LEU A 121 4.52 7.55 -12.38
N ASP A 122 4.62 8.05 -11.14
CA ASP A 122 3.98 9.29 -10.74
C ASP A 122 4.50 10.48 -11.57
N TYR A 123 5.81 10.49 -11.89
CA TYR A 123 6.40 11.50 -12.76
C TYR A 123 5.88 11.38 -14.19
N MET A 124 5.84 10.16 -14.76
CA MET A 124 5.30 9.90 -16.10
C MET A 124 3.84 10.33 -16.22
N LYS A 125 2.99 9.98 -15.25
CA LYS A 125 1.60 10.45 -15.17
C LYS A 125 1.52 11.98 -15.12
N LYS A 126 2.38 12.63 -14.33
CA LYS A 126 2.45 14.09 -14.24
C LYS A 126 2.81 14.75 -15.58
N THR A 127 3.68 14.13 -16.37
CA THR A 127 4.05 14.62 -17.72
C THR A 127 3.10 14.14 -18.82
N LYS A 128 2.02 13.43 -18.47
CA LYS A 128 1.06 12.82 -19.40
C LYS A 128 1.72 11.84 -20.37
N THR A 129 2.70 11.09 -19.85
CA THR A 129 3.39 10.04 -20.56
C THR A 129 2.87 8.70 -20.04
N GLU A 130 2.33 7.88 -20.93
CA GLU A 130 1.90 6.52 -20.62
C GLU A 130 3.12 5.61 -20.58
N VAL A 131 3.14 4.68 -19.62
CA VAL A 131 4.14 3.60 -19.61
C VAL A 131 3.51 2.41 -20.31
N LEU A 132 4.11 2.05 -21.45
CA LEU A 132 3.55 1.08 -22.37
C LEU A 132 4.48 -0.13 -22.52
N LEU A 133 3.92 -1.33 -22.48
CA LEU A 133 4.62 -2.57 -22.81
C LEU A 133 4.05 -3.18 -24.11
N PRO A 134 4.89 -3.60 -25.06
CA PRO A 134 4.39 -4.31 -26.24
C PRO A 134 3.78 -5.66 -25.85
N SER A 135 2.70 -6.03 -26.54
CA SER A 135 1.97 -7.29 -26.37
C SER A 135 1.74 -7.95 -27.72
N ASN A 136 2.24 -9.18 -27.84
CA ASN A 136 2.10 -10.06 -28.98
C ASN A 136 2.44 -9.42 -30.35
N PRO A 137 3.61 -8.77 -30.53
CA PRO A 137 3.95 -8.04 -31.75
C PRO A 137 4.04 -8.96 -32.97
N ASP A 138 4.54 -10.18 -32.78
CA ASP A 138 4.71 -11.18 -33.83
C ASP A 138 3.47 -12.05 -34.06
N GLY A 139 2.37 -11.79 -33.32
CA GLY A 139 1.12 -12.53 -33.47
C GLY A 139 1.15 -13.98 -32.95
N GLN A 140 2.23 -14.41 -32.28
CA GLN A 140 2.42 -15.77 -31.76
C GLN A 140 1.33 -16.20 -30.76
N GLY A 141 0.80 -15.27 -29.98
CA GLY A 141 -0.31 -15.50 -29.05
C GLY A 141 0.03 -16.49 -27.95
N LYS A 142 1.25 -16.42 -27.40
CA LYS A 142 1.65 -17.31 -26.31
C LYS A 142 0.84 -17.06 -25.05
N GLU A 143 0.63 -18.12 -24.28
CA GLU A 143 0.15 -18.00 -22.91
C GLU A 143 1.35 -17.65 -22.01
N PRO A 144 1.24 -16.60 -21.16
CA PRO A 144 2.33 -16.21 -20.29
C PRO A 144 2.51 -17.22 -19.14
N GLU A 145 3.77 -17.42 -18.75
CA GLU A 145 4.12 -18.22 -17.58
C GLU A 145 3.66 -17.53 -16.29
N ILE A 146 3.24 -18.31 -15.29
CA ILE A 146 2.87 -17.79 -13.97
C ILE A 146 4.10 -17.76 -13.07
N LEU A 147 4.36 -16.61 -12.44
CA LEU A 147 5.41 -16.43 -11.46
C LEU A 147 5.09 -17.21 -10.17
N GLY A 148 6.08 -17.96 -9.65
CA GLY A 148 5.98 -18.60 -8.35
C GLY A 148 5.90 -17.58 -7.21
N GLU A 149 5.16 -17.91 -6.14
CA GLU A 149 4.93 -17.04 -4.99
C GLU A 149 6.25 -16.62 -4.30
N GLU A 150 7.26 -17.49 -4.32
CA GLU A 150 8.58 -17.25 -3.72
C GLU A 150 9.40 -16.18 -4.46
N ARG A 151 9.05 -15.90 -5.72
CA ARG A 151 9.69 -14.89 -6.56
C ARG A 151 8.87 -13.60 -6.67
N ASP A 152 7.69 -13.55 -6.07
CA ASP A 152 6.80 -12.39 -6.13
C ASP A 152 7.34 -11.26 -5.22
N PRO A 153 7.80 -10.13 -5.79
CA PRO A 153 8.39 -9.05 -5.00
C PRO A 153 7.37 -8.39 -4.05
N ARG A 154 6.06 -8.55 -4.30
CA ARG A 154 4.98 -8.04 -3.43
C ARG A 154 4.97 -8.65 -2.04
N GLN A 155 5.70 -9.75 -1.81
CA GLN A 155 5.89 -10.36 -0.49
C GLN A 155 6.83 -9.54 0.40
N THR A 156 7.78 -8.82 -0.20
CA THR A 156 8.80 -8.03 0.52
C THR A 156 8.65 -6.53 0.32
N GLU A 157 8.00 -6.09 -0.75
CA GLU A 157 7.84 -4.67 -1.08
C GLU A 157 6.82 -3.95 -0.19
N LEU A 158 7.03 -2.63 -0.05
CA LEU A 158 6.10 -1.77 0.65
C LEU A 158 4.76 -1.70 -0.10
N PRO A 159 3.62 -1.96 0.57
CA PRO A 159 2.30 -2.05 -0.07
C PRO A 159 1.79 -0.73 -0.65
N MET A 160 2.37 0.39 -0.23
CA MET A 160 1.89 1.74 -0.55
C MET A 160 3.06 2.73 -0.54
N THR A 161 2.86 3.90 -1.15
CA THR A 161 3.83 5.01 -1.05
C THR A 161 3.87 5.61 0.36
N GLU A 162 4.97 6.28 0.72
CA GLU A 162 5.04 7.03 1.98
C GLU A 162 3.93 8.08 2.11
N LYS A 163 3.55 8.70 0.99
CA LYS A 163 2.48 9.71 0.96
C LYS A 163 1.12 9.06 1.25
N ASP A 164 0.86 7.91 0.66
CA ASP A 164 -0.39 7.17 0.87
C ASP A 164 -0.44 6.57 2.27
N ILE A 165 0.68 6.07 2.81
CA ILE A 165 0.79 5.62 4.21
C ILE A 165 0.47 6.77 5.17
N LYS A 166 1.06 7.95 4.97
CA LYS A 166 0.74 9.14 5.79
C LYS A 166 -0.73 9.56 5.68
N ALA A 167 -1.31 9.46 4.49
CA ALA A 167 -2.72 9.76 4.28
C ALA A 167 -3.62 8.72 4.96
N LEU A 168 -3.31 7.43 4.83
CA LEU A 168 -4.00 6.32 5.47
C LEU A 168 -3.93 6.45 6.99
N GLU A 169 -2.77 6.77 7.56
CA GLU A 169 -2.60 6.97 9.00
C GLU A 169 -3.50 8.11 9.51
N ARG A 170 -3.49 9.25 8.83
CA ARG A 170 -4.35 10.39 9.18
C ARG A 170 -5.83 10.02 9.13
N ASN A 171 -6.24 9.27 8.11
CA ASN A 171 -7.63 8.83 7.97
C ASN A 171 -8.00 7.80 9.03
N LEU A 172 -7.09 6.88 9.35
CA LEU A 172 -7.26 5.89 10.42
C LEU A 172 -7.42 6.56 11.78
N ARG A 173 -6.55 7.51 12.14
CA ARG A 173 -6.68 8.31 13.37
C ARG A 173 -8.06 8.96 13.47
N LYS A 174 -8.54 9.55 12.38
CA LYS A 174 -9.88 10.19 12.35
C LYS A 174 -11.00 9.17 12.57
N ALA A 175 -10.91 7.99 11.95
CA ALA A 175 -11.90 6.94 12.09
C ALA A 175 -11.91 6.35 13.52
N LEU A 176 -10.73 6.11 14.10
CA LEU A 176 -10.56 5.65 15.48
C LEU A 176 -11.16 6.64 16.48
N SER A 177 -10.81 7.93 16.39
CA SER A 177 -11.35 8.97 17.29
C SER A 177 -12.87 9.13 17.19
N SER A 178 -13.45 8.81 16.04
CA SER A 178 -14.89 8.97 15.79
C SER A 178 -15.70 7.74 16.21
N SER A 179 -15.02 6.61 16.51
CA SER A 179 -15.66 5.35 16.85
C SER A 179 -15.66 5.14 18.36
N PRO A 180 -16.82 4.89 18.99
CA PRO A 180 -16.91 4.64 20.43
C PRO A 180 -16.27 3.31 20.86
N ALA A 181 -16.06 2.39 19.91
CA ALA A 181 -15.46 1.08 20.17
C ALA A 181 -13.97 1.15 20.51
N PHE A 182 -13.31 2.28 20.22
CA PHE A 182 -11.90 2.50 20.45
C PHE A 182 -11.68 3.66 21.42
N PHE A 183 -10.59 3.58 22.18
CA PHE A 183 -10.07 4.69 22.96
C PHE A 183 -8.59 4.83 22.69
N GLY A 184 -8.07 6.05 22.88
CA GLY A 184 -6.67 6.33 22.68
C GLY A 184 -6.12 7.28 23.74
N TRP A 185 -4.83 7.17 23.98
CA TRP A 185 -4.06 8.10 24.78
C TRP A 185 -2.79 8.46 24.01
N ASN A 186 -2.57 9.75 23.77
CA ASN A 186 -1.55 10.23 22.85
C ASN A 186 -1.65 9.54 21.48
N ASP A 187 -0.67 8.70 21.12
CA ASP A 187 -0.62 7.97 19.86
C ASP A 187 -1.02 6.49 19.97
N PHE A 188 -1.33 6.03 21.17
CA PHE A 188 -1.63 4.64 21.46
C PHE A 188 -3.13 4.39 21.47
N TRP A 189 -3.56 3.34 20.77
CA TRP A 189 -4.97 2.99 20.58
C TRP A 189 -5.27 1.57 21.07
N GLN A 190 -6.45 1.40 21.67
CA GLN A 190 -6.96 0.11 22.15
C GLN A 190 -8.50 0.10 22.12
N LEU A 191 -9.10 -1.09 22.23
CA LEU A 191 -10.55 -1.28 22.32
C LEU A 191 -11.10 -0.79 23.65
N SER A 192 -12.19 -0.02 23.62
CA SER A 192 -12.88 0.49 24.81
C SER A 192 -13.30 -0.62 25.78
N SER A 193 -13.61 -1.82 25.26
CA SER A 193 -13.93 -3.01 26.07
C SER A 193 -12.76 -3.53 26.90
N LYS A 194 -11.52 -3.19 26.53
CA LYS A 194 -10.30 -3.53 27.28
C LYS A 194 -9.82 -2.39 28.18
N ARG A 195 -10.58 -1.29 28.26
CA ARG A 195 -10.24 -0.17 29.13
C ARG A 195 -10.36 -0.61 30.59
N ILE A 196 -9.28 -0.44 31.33
CA ILE A 196 -9.28 -0.66 32.78
C ILE A 196 -9.76 0.64 33.42
N GLU A 197 -10.86 0.58 34.16
CA GLU A 197 -11.29 1.70 35.01
C GLU A 197 -10.37 1.77 36.23
N ILE A 198 -9.74 2.92 36.42
CA ILE A 198 -8.92 3.20 37.60
C ILE A 198 -9.80 3.99 38.58
N PRO A 199 -10.05 3.48 39.80
CA PRO A 199 -10.84 4.19 40.81
C PRO A 199 -10.21 5.55 41.16
N GLU A 200 -11.05 6.55 41.45
CA GLU A 200 -10.60 7.91 41.80
C GLU A 200 -9.65 7.93 43.01
N GLU A 201 -9.84 7.02 43.95
CA GLU A 201 -8.97 6.84 45.12
C GLU A 201 -7.52 6.55 44.71
N LYS A 202 -7.32 5.65 43.74
CA LYS A 202 -5.99 5.34 43.20
C LYS A 202 -5.40 6.49 42.40
N ILE A 203 -6.23 7.26 41.69
CA ILE A 203 -5.76 8.44 40.95
C ILE A 203 -5.21 9.48 41.92
N LYS A 204 -5.90 9.68 43.05
CA LYS A 204 -5.49 10.60 44.10
C LYS A 204 -4.19 10.16 44.77
N GLU A 205 -4.09 8.87 45.13
CA GLU A 205 -2.86 8.27 45.69
C GLU A 205 -1.64 8.49 44.78
N ILE A 206 -1.78 8.18 43.48
CA ILE A 206 -0.70 8.40 42.49
C ILE A 206 -0.36 9.88 42.34
N SER A 207 -1.35 10.78 42.38
CA SER A 207 -1.14 12.23 42.27
C SER A 207 -0.36 12.78 43.46
N ASP A 208 -0.70 12.33 44.67
CA ASP A 208 -0.03 12.72 45.91
C ASP A 208 1.43 12.21 45.91
N GLU A 209 1.68 10.98 45.46
CA GLU A 209 3.05 10.44 45.33
C GLU A 209 3.90 11.19 44.30
N LEU A 210 3.34 11.55 43.14
CA LEU A 210 4.04 12.34 42.12
C LEU A 210 4.39 13.75 42.60
N LEU A 211 3.52 14.38 43.40
CA LEU A 211 3.80 15.67 44.02
C LEU A 211 4.96 15.56 45.02
N VAL A 212 4.94 14.56 45.91
CA VAL A 212 6.03 14.34 46.88
C VAL A 212 7.37 14.06 46.17
N ALA A 213 7.35 13.29 45.08
CA ALA A 213 8.54 12.97 44.30
C ALA A 213 9.13 14.17 43.51
N GLN A 214 8.32 15.20 43.19
CA GLN A 214 8.81 16.43 42.54
C GLN A 214 9.46 17.43 43.51
N PHE A 215 9.22 17.29 44.80
CA PHE A 215 9.78 18.13 45.87
C PHE A 215 10.86 17.43 46.70
N SER A 216 11.31 16.24 46.26
CA SER A 216 12.44 15.47 46.83
C SER A 216 13.63 15.51 45.88
#